data_AF-A0A0B4SFU3-F1
#
_entry.id   AF-A0A0B4SFU3-F1
#
_cell.length_a   1.000
_cell.length_b   1.000
_cell.length_c   1.000
_cell.angle_alpha   90.00
_cell.angle_beta   90.00
_cell.angle_gamma   90.00
#
_symmetry.space_group_name_H-M   'P 1'
#
loop_
_entity.id
_entity.type
_entity.pdbx_description
1 polymer ?
#
loop_
_entity_poly.entity_id
_entity_poly.type
_entity_poly.pdbx_seq_one_letter_code
_entity_poly.pdbx_strand_id
1 'polypeptide(L)'
;PDVPSPVHVLLDVVPSNPFYALTGIGTRSNNTGETTLAAGRGSILPVIFFAALLGLAIVKLGERVTEVRKLIGQMSEIMIQITRFVLEMTPLGTFGLIAALVGSYGFQKLLPFGHFVLALYLACALHIVVVYSGLLLAHGLSPLKFFRGVAPGMQVAFVSSSSFAAMPVALRAITHNLGVNKDYAAFAVPLGSSIKMDGCGAIFPALCAVFIAQYTGVPLTTNQYFVIFIASVLGSFGTAGVPGTAVVMATVVLSAAHLPLEVIGYLYAIDRVLDMMRTMTNVTG
;
A
#
# COMPACT_ATOMS: atom_id res chain seq x y z
N PRO A 1 5.69 15.76 -13.60
CA PRO A 1 4.27 15.43 -13.38
C PRO A 1 3.75 16.25 -12.20
N ASP A 2 2.86 17.20 -12.47
CA ASP A 2 2.31 18.08 -11.45
C ASP A 2 1.63 17.27 -10.35
N VAL A 3 1.98 17.59 -9.09
CA VAL A 3 1.33 17.01 -7.92
C VAL A 3 -0.13 17.48 -7.96
N PRO A 4 -1.11 16.56 -7.99
CA PRO A 4 -2.52 16.94 -8.06
C PRO A 4 -2.89 17.82 -6.86
N SER A 5 -3.66 18.89 -7.11
CA SER A 5 -4.08 19.78 -6.03
C SER A 5 -4.96 19.03 -5.02
N PRO A 6 -4.99 19.44 -3.74
CA PRO A 6 -5.86 18.81 -2.75
C PRO A 6 -7.34 18.79 -3.15
N VAL A 7 -7.79 19.80 -3.91
CA VAL A 7 -9.14 19.88 -4.46
C VAL A 7 -9.36 18.81 -5.53
N HIS A 8 -8.36 18.59 -6.39
CA HIS A 8 -8.43 17.54 -7.41
C HIS A 8 -8.50 16.15 -6.78
N VAL A 9 -7.72 15.90 -5.71
CA VAL A 9 -7.74 14.62 -4.98
C VAL A 9 -9.11 14.38 -4.33
N LEU A 10 -9.73 15.42 -3.76
CA LEU A 10 -11.08 15.32 -3.17
C LEU A 10 -12.16 15.10 -4.22
N LEU A 11 -12.06 15.78 -5.37
CA LEU A 11 -12.99 15.58 -6.48
C LEU A 11 -12.85 14.18 -7.09
N ASP A 12 -11.62 13.66 -7.15
CA ASP A 12 -11.34 12.33 -7.68
C ASP A 12 -11.93 11.21 -6.80
N VAL A 13 -12.34 11.47 -5.55
CA VAL A 13 -13.05 10.50 -4.70
C VAL A 13 -14.42 10.16 -5.27
N VAL A 14 -15.07 11.10 -5.94
CA VAL A 14 -16.38 10.86 -6.55
C VAL A 14 -16.16 10.35 -7.97
N PRO A 15 -16.46 9.07 -8.28
CA PRO A 15 -16.23 8.55 -9.61
C PRO A 15 -17.16 9.24 -10.62
N SER A 16 -16.60 9.77 -11.70
CA SER A 16 -17.38 10.18 -12.87
C SER A 16 -18.10 8.98 -13.51
N ASN A 17 -17.48 7.80 -13.45
CA ASN A 17 -18.08 6.53 -13.84
C ASN A 17 -17.59 5.39 -12.92
N PRO A 18 -18.48 4.72 -12.16
CA PRO A 18 -18.08 3.68 -11.22
C PRO A 18 -17.55 2.42 -11.91
N PHE A 19 -18.00 2.11 -13.13
CA PHE A 19 -17.48 0.97 -13.90
C PHE A 19 -16.06 1.23 -14.41
N TYR A 20 -15.75 2.49 -14.75
CA TYR A 20 -14.38 2.87 -15.05
C TYR A 20 -13.49 2.70 -13.83
N ALA A 21 -13.93 3.19 -12.66
CA ALA A 21 -13.18 3.05 -11.42
C ALA A 21 -12.91 1.57 -11.04
N LEU A 22 -13.90 0.69 -11.26
CA LEU A 22 -13.81 -0.75 -11.00
C LEU A 22 -12.84 -1.48 -11.94
N THR A 23 -12.86 -1.15 -13.23
CA THR A 23 -12.08 -1.87 -14.26
C THR A 23 -10.70 -1.26 -14.48
N GLY A 24 -10.53 0.02 -14.16
CA GLY A 24 -9.38 0.81 -14.59
C GLY A 24 -9.32 1.05 -16.10
N ILE A 25 -10.29 0.58 -16.91
CA ILE A 25 -10.25 0.71 -18.38
C ILE A 25 -11.16 1.86 -18.81
N GLY A 26 -10.58 2.94 -19.32
CA GLY A 26 -11.29 4.18 -19.63
C GLY A 26 -10.97 4.68 -21.02
N THR A 27 -11.49 5.83 -21.38
CA THR A 27 -11.25 6.45 -22.67
C THR A 27 -10.20 7.54 -22.55
N ARG A 28 -9.13 7.46 -23.34
CA ARG A 28 -8.15 8.54 -23.51
C ARG A 28 -8.33 9.13 -24.90
N SER A 29 -8.54 10.45 -24.96
CA SER A 29 -8.57 11.16 -26.23
C SER A 29 -7.13 11.47 -26.65
N ASN A 30 -6.72 10.96 -27.82
CA ASN A 30 -5.42 11.34 -28.41
C ASN A 30 -5.48 12.78 -28.95
N ASN A 31 -4.32 13.38 -29.25
CA ASN A 31 -4.23 14.74 -29.81
C ASN A 31 -5.00 14.94 -31.14
N THR A 32 -5.49 13.86 -31.76
CA THR A 32 -6.34 13.84 -32.96
C THR A 32 -7.85 13.73 -32.67
N GLY A 33 -8.28 13.74 -31.40
CA GLY A 33 -9.69 13.71 -31.00
C GLY A 33 -10.34 12.33 -30.95
N GLU A 34 -9.61 11.26 -31.33
CA GLU A 34 -10.09 9.89 -31.24
C GLU A 34 -10.09 9.38 -29.80
N THR A 35 -11.23 8.88 -29.34
CA THR A 35 -11.38 8.23 -28.03
C THR A 35 -10.91 6.79 -28.12
N THR A 36 -9.72 6.49 -27.60
CA THR A 36 -9.19 5.12 -27.53
C THR A 36 -9.45 4.54 -26.14
N LEU A 37 -9.73 3.24 -26.07
CA LEU A 37 -9.79 2.53 -24.80
C LEU A 37 -8.35 2.39 -24.27
N ALA A 38 -8.07 3.04 -23.14
CA ALA A 38 -6.80 2.98 -22.45
C ALA A 38 -6.99 2.32 -21.09
N ALA A 39 -6.15 1.32 -20.79
CA ALA A 39 -5.99 0.81 -19.44
C ALA A 39 -5.33 1.91 -18.58
N GLY A 40 -6.14 2.55 -17.74
CA GLY A 40 -5.71 3.44 -16.68
C GLY A 40 -5.50 2.70 -15.35
N ARG A 41 -5.08 3.45 -14.32
CA ARG A 41 -5.03 2.95 -12.95
C ARG A 41 -6.43 2.97 -12.38
N GLY A 42 -7.04 1.80 -12.14
CA GLY A 42 -8.26 1.72 -11.34
C GLY A 42 -8.05 2.39 -9.99
N SER A 43 -8.98 3.24 -9.58
CA SER A 43 -8.88 3.99 -8.34
C SER A 43 -9.77 3.35 -7.28
N ILE A 44 -9.18 2.97 -6.15
CA ILE A 44 -9.88 2.23 -5.10
C ILE A 44 -10.75 3.14 -4.23
N LEU A 45 -10.33 4.38 -3.97
CA LEU A 45 -11.15 5.35 -3.22
C LEU A 45 -12.53 5.57 -3.87
N PRO A 46 -12.63 5.79 -5.19
CA PRO A 46 -13.92 5.94 -5.87
C PRO A 46 -14.77 4.67 -5.87
N VAL A 47 -14.13 3.50 -5.93
CA VAL A 47 -14.83 2.21 -5.78
C VAL A 47 -15.42 2.09 -4.37
N ILE A 48 -14.68 2.45 -3.33
CA ILE A 48 -15.17 2.46 -1.93
C ILE A 48 -16.32 3.46 -1.78
N PHE A 49 -16.18 4.67 -2.30
CA PHE A 49 -17.21 5.70 -2.23
C PHE A 49 -18.52 5.23 -2.89
N PHE A 50 -18.42 4.70 -4.11
CA PHE A 50 -19.57 4.16 -4.82
C PHE A 50 -20.18 2.95 -4.09
N ALA A 51 -19.36 2.02 -3.60
CA ALA A 51 -19.83 0.87 -2.84
C ALA A 51 -20.57 1.28 -1.55
N ALA A 52 -20.11 2.32 -0.87
CA ALA A 52 -20.79 2.88 0.31
C ALA A 52 -22.16 3.48 -0.05
N LEU A 53 -22.24 4.27 -1.14
CA LEU A 53 -23.52 4.82 -1.63
C LEU A 53 -24.49 3.71 -2.04
N LEU A 54 -24.00 2.69 -2.75
CA LEU A 54 -24.80 1.52 -3.13
C LEU A 54 -25.30 0.76 -1.90
N GLY A 55 -24.44 0.56 -0.90
CA GLY A 55 -24.82 -0.06 0.38
C GLY A 55 -25.90 0.73 1.11
N LEU A 56 -25.76 2.06 1.20
CA LEU A 56 -26.77 2.94 1.80
C LEU A 56 -28.11 2.87 1.05
N ALA A 57 -28.08 2.84 -0.28
CA ALA A 57 -29.28 2.70 -1.10
C ALA A 57 -29.99 1.36 -0.84
N ILE A 58 -29.24 0.26 -0.76
CA ILE A 58 -29.78 -1.08 -0.47
C ILE A 58 -30.42 -1.12 0.92
N VAL A 59 -29.77 -0.55 1.93
CA VAL A 59 -30.31 -0.46 3.30
C VAL A 59 -31.60 0.36 3.33
N LYS A 60 -31.64 1.50 2.62
CA LYS A 60 -32.82 2.37 2.56
C LYS A 60 -34.01 1.74 1.82
N LEU A 61 -33.74 0.96 0.77
CA LEU A 61 -34.78 0.25 0.01
C LEU A 61 -35.34 -0.96 0.76
N GLY A 62 -34.62 -1.47 1.76
CA GLY A 62 -35.08 -2.52 2.67
C GLY A 62 -35.46 -3.81 1.94
N GLU A 63 -36.65 -4.35 2.26
CA GLU A 63 -37.12 -5.63 1.74
C GLU A 63 -37.33 -5.65 0.22
N ARG A 64 -37.43 -4.48 -0.43
CA ARG A 64 -37.62 -4.38 -1.89
C ARG A 64 -36.44 -4.92 -2.69
N VAL A 65 -35.26 -5.00 -2.09
CA VAL A 65 -33.99 -5.39 -2.75
C VAL A 65 -33.30 -6.55 -2.05
N THR A 66 -34.07 -7.40 -1.36
CA THR A 66 -33.54 -8.54 -0.59
C THR A 66 -32.69 -9.49 -1.43
N GLU A 67 -33.12 -9.79 -2.67
CA GLU A 67 -32.36 -10.64 -3.59
C GLU A 67 -31.03 -10.02 -4.02
N VAL A 68 -31.00 -8.69 -4.25
CA VAL A 68 -29.75 -7.98 -4.58
C VAL A 68 -28.77 -8.02 -3.40
N ARG A 69 -29.28 -7.82 -2.18
CA ARG A 69 -28.46 -7.93 -0.96
C ARG A 69 -27.88 -9.33 -0.81
N LYS A 70 -28.68 -10.37 -1.06
CA LYS A 70 -28.25 -11.77 -1.00
C LYS A 70 -27.18 -12.07 -2.05
N LEU A 71 -27.39 -11.63 -3.30
CA LEU A 71 -26.44 -11.80 -4.40
C LEU A 71 -25.08 -11.16 -4.07
N ILE A 72 -25.07 -9.92 -3.57
CA ILE A 72 -23.83 -9.23 -3.17
C ILE A 72 -23.12 -9.97 -2.03
N GLY A 73 -23.88 -10.46 -1.04
CA GLY A 73 -23.34 -11.28 0.04
C GLY A 73 -22.65 -12.54 -0.47
N GLN A 74 -23.32 -13.29 -1.36
CA GLN A 74 -22.78 -14.50 -1.98
C GLN A 74 -21.55 -14.21 -2.85
N MET A 75 -21.56 -13.11 -3.63
CA MET A 75 -20.40 -12.68 -4.39
C MET A 75 -19.18 -12.42 -3.48
N SER A 76 -19.39 -11.79 -2.33
CA SER A 76 -18.31 -11.60 -1.35
C SER A 76 -17.76 -12.92 -0.82
N GLU A 77 -18.61 -13.92 -0.56
CA GLU A 77 -18.17 -15.26 -0.15
C GLU A 77 -17.38 -15.98 -1.25
N ILE A 78 -17.82 -15.87 -2.51
CA ILE A 78 -17.09 -16.40 -3.67
C ILE A 78 -15.69 -15.77 -3.74
N MET A 79 -15.55 -14.45 -3.59
CA MET A 79 -14.25 -13.79 -3.58
C MET A 79 -13.35 -14.26 -2.42
N ILE A 80 -13.94 -14.49 -1.24
CA ILE A 80 -13.24 -15.06 -0.09
C ILE A 80 -12.76 -16.49 -0.38
N GLN A 81 -13.50 -17.28 -1.14
CA GLN A 81 -13.11 -18.63 -1.56
C GLN A 81 -12.01 -18.60 -2.63
N ILE A 82 -12.12 -17.74 -3.64
CA ILE A 82 -11.06 -17.53 -4.65
C ILE A 82 -9.74 -17.16 -3.96
N THR A 83 -9.80 -16.33 -2.92
CA THR A 83 -8.63 -15.97 -2.12
C THR A 83 -7.99 -17.18 -1.44
N ARG A 84 -8.73 -18.25 -1.07
CA ARG A 84 -8.12 -19.49 -0.55
C ARG A 84 -7.26 -20.18 -1.59
N PHE A 85 -7.77 -20.30 -2.82
CA PHE A 85 -7.02 -20.92 -3.89
C PHE A 85 -5.70 -20.19 -4.16
N VAL A 86 -5.72 -18.84 -4.10
CA VAL A 86 -4.49 -18.03 -4.21
C VAL A 86 -3.55 -18.26 -3.01
N LEU A 87 -4.10 -18.36 -1.80
CA LEU A 87 -3.32 -18.62 -0.58
C LEU A 87 -2.57 -19.95 -0.61
N GLU A 88 -3.20 -21.00 -1.15
CA GLU A 88 -2.56 -22.32 -1.30
C GLU A 88 -1.35 -22.27 -2.25
N MET A 89 -1.37 -21.38 -3.24
CA MET A 89 -0.29 -21.18 -4.20
C MET A 89 0.77 -20.17 -3.74
N THR A 90 0.56 -19.50 -2.60
CA THR A 90 1.47 -18.47 -2.07
C THR A 90 2.91 -18.95 -1.88
N PRO A 91 3.19 -20.17 -1.37
CA PRO A 91 4.56 -20.66 -1.23
C PRO A 91 5.33 -20.71 -2.56
N LEU A 92 4.67 -21.14 -3.65
CA LEU A 92 5.26 -21.20 -4.98
C LEU A 92 5.52 -19.81 -5.55
N GLY A 93 4.56 -18.89 -5.39
CA GLY A 93 4.72 -17.49 -5.79
C GLY A 93 5.86 -16.80 -5.04
N THR A 94 5.97 -17.06 -3.73
CA THR A 94 7.05 -16.56 -2.86
C THR A 94 8.41 -17.02 -3.36
N PHE A 95 8.55 -18.31 -3.63
CA PHE A 95 9.78 -18.87 -4.16
C PHE A 95 10.17 -18.24 -5.51
N GLY A 96 9.22 -18.17 -6.45
CA GLY A 96 9.48 -17.62 -7.78
C GLY A 96 9.91 -16.15 -7.76
N LEU A 97 9.28 -15.33 -6.93
CA LEU A 97 9.61 -13.90 -6.79
C LEU A 97 10.97 -13.68 -6.13
N ILE A 98 11.31 -14.46 -5.09
CA ILE A 98 12.65 -14.41 -4.46
C ILE A 98 13.74 -14.91 -5.44
N ALA A 99 13.48 -16.00 -6.17
CA ALA A 99 14.42 -16.52 -7.16
C ALA A 99 14.67 -15.52 -8.29
N ALA A 100 13.62 -14.88 -8.81
CA ALA A 100 13.73 -13.86 -9.84
C ALA A 100 14.55 -12.66 -9.34
N LEU A 101 14.33 -12.22 -8.10
CA LEU A 101 15.07 -11.13 -7.46
C LEU A 101 16.58 -11.44 -7.37
N VAL A 102 16.92 -12.63 -6.85
CA VAL A 102 18.33 -13.06 -6.75
C VAL A 102 18.97 -13.20 -8.13
N GLY A 103 18.24 -13.75 -9.10
CA GLY A 103 18.73 -13.97 -10.47
C GLY A 103 18.93 -12.68 -11.28
N SER A 104 18.12 -11.65 -11.05
CA SER A 104 18.20 -10.41 -11.83
C SER A 104 19.18 -9.37 -11.27
N TYR A 105 19.36 -9.32 -9.95
CA TYR A 105 20.20 -8.29 -9.32
C TYR A 105 21.57 -8.79 -8.86
N GLY A 106 21.73 -10.09 -8.62
CA GLY A 106 22.99 -10.71 -8.21
C GLY A 106 23.42 -10.35 -6.78
N PHE A 107 23.87 -11.35 -6.02
CA PHE A 107 24.24 -11.20 -4.61
C PHE A 107 25.34 -10.14 -4.36
N GLN A 108 26.22 -9.94 -5.35
CA GLN A 108 27.38 -9.04 -5.26
C GLN A 108 27.04 -7.54 -5.41
N LYS A 109 25.95 -7.17 -6.10
CA LYS A 109 25.55 -5.76 -6.26
C LYS A 109 24.77 -5.21 -5.06
N LEU A 110 24.33 -6.08 -4.16
CA LEU A 110 23.59 -5.72 -2.94
C LEU A 110 24.51 -5.34 -1.76
N LEU A 111 25.78 -5.76 -1.77
CA LEU A 111 26.70 -5.58 -0.63
C LEU A 111 26.88 -4.10 -0.21
N PRO A 112 27.13 -3.13 -1.13
CA PRO A 112 27.35 -1.73 -0.76
C PRO A 112 26.10 -1.06 -0.18
N PHE A 113 24.91 -1.52 -0.58
CA PHE A 113 23.63 -1.03 -0.06
C PHE A 113 23.08 -1.87 1.09
N GLY A 114 23.80 -2.91 1.52
CA GLY A 114 23.38 -3.83 2.56
C GLY A 114 23.08 -3.12 3.88
N HIS A 115 23.85 -2.08 4.22
CA HIS A 115 23.59 -1.25 5.40
C HIS A 115 22.27 -0.50 5.30
N PHE A 116 21.93 0.04 4.11
CA PHE A 116 20.66 0.73 3.90
C PHE A 116 19.47 -0.25 3.93
N VAL A 117 19.60 -1.40 3.26
CA VAL A 117 18.58 -2.46 3.30
C VAL A 117 18.35 -2.92 4.75
N LEU A 118 19.42 -3.18 5.49
CA LEU A 118 19.35 -3.59 6.89
C LEU A 118 18.71 -2.51 7.76
N ALA A 119 19.09 -1.24 7.58
CA ALA A 119 18.50 -0.13 8.31
C ALA A 119 17.00 0.00 8.05
N LEU A 120 16.56 -0.17 6.80
CA LEU A 120 15.13 -0.16 6.44
C LEU A 120 14.38 -1.34 7.06
N TYR A 121 14.94 -2.54 6.97
CA TYR A 121 14.33 -3.74 7.55
C TYR A 121 14.23 -3.62 9.07
N LEU A 122 15.28 -3.12 9.73
CA LEU A 122 15.29 -2.87 11.16
C LEU A 122 14.24 -1.81 11.54
N ALA A 123 14.17 -0.68 10.82
CA ALA A 123 13.20 0.37 11.09
C ALA A 123 11.75 -0.13 10.96
N CYS A 124 11.46 -0.88 9.89
CA CYS A 124 10.16 -1.50 9.68
C CYS A 124 9.84 -2.55 10.75
N ALA A 125 10.80 -3.42 11.09
CA ALA A 125 10.63 -4.43 12.13
C ALA A 125 10.41 -3.81 13.51
N LEU A 126 11.15 -2.74 13.85
CA LEU A 126 10.94 -1.97 15.08
C LEU A 126 9.56 -1.32 15.10
N HIS A 127 9.10 -0.75 13.99
CA HIS A 127 7.75 -0.18 13.91
C HIS A 127 6.67 -1.25 14.14
N ILE A 128 6.80 -2.40 13.49
CA ILE A 128 5.87 -3.52 13.67
C ILE A 128 5.89 -4.04 15.12
N VAL A 129 7.08 -4.30 15.67
CA VAL A 129 7.21 -4.93 16.98
C VAL A 129 6.93 -3.96 18.11
N VAL A 130 7.36 -2.71 18.03
CA VAL A 130 7.23 -1.74 19.12
C VAL A 130 5.94 -0.95 18.99
N VAL A 131 5.70 -0.32 17.83
CA VAL A 131 4.56 0.58 17.67
C VAL A 131 3.26 -0.20 17.54
N TYR A 132 3.17 -1.18 16.62
CA TYR A 132 1.93 -1.94 16.46
C TYR A 132 1.65 -2.84 17.66
N SER A 133 2.64 -3.57 18.19
CA SER A 133 2.40 -4.36 19.41
C SER A 133 2.08 -3.48 20.61
N GLY A 134 2.73 -2.32 20.75
CA GLY A 134 2.43 -1.35 21.81
C GLY A 134 0.99 -0.84 21.74
N LEU A 135 0.51 -0.52 20.53
CA LEU A 135 -0.88 -0.12 20.29
C LEU A 135 -1.86 -1.24 20.63
N LEU A 136 -1.56 -2.49 20.24
CA LEU A 136 -2.37 -3.65 20.58
C LEU A 136 -2.44 -3.87 22.09
N LEU A 137 -1.31 -3.80 22.78
CA LEU A 137 -1.24 -3.94 24.24
C LEU A 137 -2.01 -2.83 24.95
N ALA A 138 -1.92 -1.59 24.47
CA ALA A 138 -2.68 -0.46 25.02
C ALA A 138 -4.20 -0.65 24.93
N HIS A 139 -4.67 -1.46 23.97
CA HIS A 139 -6.08 -1.81 23.79
C HIS A 139 -6.44 -3.19 24.37
N GLY A 140 -5.56 -3.81 25.16
CA GLY A 140 -5.79 -5.11 25.78
C GLY A 140 -5.77 -6.30 24.81
N LEU A 141 -5.26 -6.11 23.59
CA LEU A 141 -5.14 -7.16 22.58
C LEU A 141 -3.76 -7.83 22.65
N SER A 142 -3.73 -9.15 22.51
CA SER A 142 -2.47 -9.90 22.53
C SER A 142 -1.75 -9.80 21.17
N PRO A 143 -0.52 -9.24 21.11
CA PRO A 143 0.22 -9.11 19.85
C PRO A 143 0.50 -10.44 19.16
N LEU A 144 0.78 -11.49 19.95
CA LEU A 144 1.09 -12.81 19.39
C LEU A 144 -0.11 -13.42 18.63
N LYS A 145 -1.34 -13.26 19.13
CA LYS A 145 -2.53 -13.73 18.42
C LYS A 145 -2.76 -12.89 17.16
N PHE A 146 -2.53 -11.58 17.23
CA PHE A 146 -2.65 -10.69 16.07
C PHE A 146 -1.69 -11.13 14.95
N PHE A 147 -0.39 -11.21 15.23
CA PHE A 147 0.61 -11.57 14.20
C PHE A 147 0.40 -12.97 13.63
N ARG A 148 -0.01 -13.95 14.46
CA ARG A 148 -0.39 -15.28 13.97
C ARG A 148 -1.61 -15.22 13.04
N GLY A 149 -2.59 -14.38 13.35
CA GLY A 149 -3.78 -14.20 12.55
C GLY A 149 -3.50 -13.52 11.21
N VAL A 150 -2.65 -12.48 11.17
CA VAL A 150 -2.36 -11.69 9.96
C VAL A 150 -1.20 -12.21 9.11
N ALA A 151 -0.46 -13.21 9.58
CA ALA A 151 0.71 -13.77 8.89
C ALA A 151 0.51 -14.09 7.40
N PRO A 152 -0.63 -14.67 6.95
CA PRO A 152 -0.85 -14.90 5.52
C PRO A 152 -0.88 -13.60 4.70
N GLY A 153 -1.50 -12.53 5.24
CA GLY A 153 -1.53 -11.22 4.60
C GLY A 153 -0.14 -10.58 4.53
N MET A 154 0.64 -10.70 5.61
CA MET A 154 2.02 -10.22 5.66
C MET A 154 2.91 -10.91 4.62
N GLN A 155 2.78 -12.22 4.44
CA GLN A 155 3.55 -12.99 3.46
C GLN A 155 3.22 -12.59 2.03
N VAL A 156 1.92 -12.51 1.69
CA VAL A 156 1.50 -12.07 0.35
C VAL A 156 1.93 -10.64 0.07
N ALA A 157 1.82 -9.74 1.05
CA ALA A 157 2.29 -8.36 0.92
C ALA A 157 3.80 -8.27 0.68
N PHE A 158 4.58 -9.03 1.44
CA PHE A 158 6.04 -9.08 1.28
C PHE A 158 6.44 -9.54 -0.11
N VAL A 159 5.77 -10.58 -0.61
CA VAL A 159 6.14 -11.22 -1.86
C VAL A 159 5.66 -10.42 -3.06
N SER A 160 4.39 -10.03 -3.05
CA SER A 160 3.79 -9.28 -4.17
C SER A 160 4.27 -7.83 -4.25
N SER A 161 4.79 -7.27 -3.15
CA SER A 161 5.11 -5.84 -3.03
C SER A 161 3.94 -4.93 -3.43
N SER A 162 2.70 -5.37 -3.18
CA SER A 162 1.49 -4.64 -3.48
C SER A 162 0.46 -4.77 -2.37
N SER A 163 0.10 -3.65 -1.73
CA SER A 163 -0.95 -3.61 -0.70
C SER A 163 -2.29 -4.05 -1.28
N PHE A 164 -2.57 -3.68 -2.53
CA PHE A 164 -3.81 -4.06 -3.22
C PHE A 164 -3.86 -5.55 -3.55
N ALA A 165 -2.73 -6.17 -3.93
CA ALA A 165 -2.69 -7.60 -4.17
C ALA A 165 -2.88 -8.42 -2.88
N ALA A 166 -2.40 -7.91 -1.74
CA ALA A 166 -2.56 -8.55 -0.44
C ALA A 166 -3.93 -8.29 0.23
N MET A 167 -4.67 -7.28 -0.22
CA MET A 167 -5.93 -6.85 0.40
C MET A 167 -6.97 -7.98 0.58
N PRO A 168 -7.25 -8.85 -0.41
CA PRO A 168 -8.23 -9.92 -0.22
C PRO A 168 -7.82 -10.90 0.88
N VAL A 169 -6.52 -11.19 0.96
CA VAL A 169 -5.93 -12.07 1.97
C VAL A 169 -5.97 -11.42 3.34
N ALA A 170 -5.63 -10.13 3.44
CA ALA A 170 -5.71 -9.37 4.67
C ALA A 170 -7.15 -9.33 5.21
N LEU A 171 -8.13 -9.03 4.35
CA LEU A 171 -9.55 -8.99 4.70
C LEU A 171 -10.03 -10.34 5.27
N ARG A 172 -9.65 -11.44 4.61
CA ARG A 172 -9.92 -12.80 5.08
C ARG A 172 -9.23 -13.08 6.42
N ALA A 173 -7.97 -12.72 6.58
CA ALA A 173 -7.21 -12.97 7.80
C ALA A 173 -7.85 -12.27 9.01
N ILE A 174 -8.23 -11.00 8.88
CA ILE A 174 -8.85 -10.27 9.99
C ILE A 174 -10.27 -10.74 10.32
N THR A 175 -11.06 -11.13 9.31
CA THR A 175 -12.44 -11.57 9.53
C THR A 175 -12.49 -13.00 10.06
N HIS A 176 -11.69 -13.91 9.50
CA HIS A 176 -11.76 -15.33 9.81
C HIS A 176 -10.81 -15.75 10.94
N ASN A 177 -9.59 -15.21 10.99
CA ASN A 177 -8.61 -15.60 12.00
C ASN A 177 -8.71 -14.75 13.27
N LEU A 178 -9.07 -13.46 13.13
CA LEU A 178 -9.19 -12.52 14.26
C LEU A 178 -10.64 -12.23 14.67
N GLY A 179 -11.64 -12.70 13.91
CA GLY A 179 -13.06 -12.56 14.25
C GLY A 179 -13.59 -11.12 14.15
N VAL A 180 -12.90 -10.23 13.44
CA VAL A 180 -13.36 -8.85 13.24
C VAL A 180 -14.64 -8.86 12.40
N ASN A 181 -15.61 -8.02 12.77
CA ASN A 181 -16.86 -7.88 12.03
C ASN A 181 -16.57 -7.55 10.55
N LYS A 182 -17.20 -8.32 9.65
CA LYS A 182 -16.98 -8.24 8.20
C LYS A 182 -17.31 -6.86 7.62
N ASP A 183 -18.33 -6.19 8.14
CA ASP A 183 -18.77 -4.89 7.65
C ASP A 183 -17.74 -3.80 7.98
N TYR A 184 -17.17 -3.85 9.20
CA TYR A 184 -16.08 -2.96 9.59
C TYR A 184 -14.81 -3.23 8.77
N ALA A 185 -14.44 -4.51 8.66
CA ALA A 185 -13.28 -4.97 7.91
C ALA A 185 -13.32 -4.56 6.43
N ALA A 186 -14.49 -4.69 5.79
CA ALA A 186 -14.70 -4.36 4.38
C ALA A 186 -14.57 -2.87 4.07
N PHE A 187 -14.67 -2.00 5.08
CA PHE A 187 -14.40 -0.58 4.93
C PHE A 187 -12.96 -0.22 5.33
N ALA A 188 -12.53 -0.66 6.51
CA ALA A 188 -11.24 -0.26 7.09
C ALA A 188 -10.04 -0.76 6.28
N VAL A 189 -10.07 -2.02 5.79
CA VAL A 189 -8.92 -2.61 5.07
C VAL A 189 -8.69 -1.97 3.69
N PRO A 190 -9.70 -1.80 2.83
CA PRO A 190 -9.50 -1.12 1.54
C PRO A 190 -9.09 0.34 1.70
N LEU A 191 -9.66 1.04 2.69
CA LEU A 191 -9.27 2.41 3.01
C LEU A 191 -7.81 2.46 3.45
N GLY A 192 -7.42 1.66 4.46
CA GLY A 192 -6.05 1.58 4.96
C GLY A 192 -5.03 1.24 3.87
N SER A 193 -5.38 0.32 2.96
CA SER A 193 -4.54 -0.05 1.81
C SER A 193 -4.31 1.09 0.80
N SER A 194 -4.99 2.23 0.95
CA SER A 194 -4.85 3.40 0.08
C SER A 194 -4.30 4.63 0.80
N ILE A 195 -4.66 4.86 2.07
CA ILE A 195 -4.30 6.09 2.80
C ILE A 195 -3.21 5.88 3.88
N LYS A 196 -2.95 4.64 4.28
CA LYS A 196 -2.05 4.32 5.40
C LYS A 196 -0.80 3.60 4.88
N MET A 197 0.23 4.38 4.56
CA MET A 197 1.49 3.88 3.99
C MET A 197 2.69 4.18 4.89
N ASP A 198 2.75 3.56 6.06
CA ASP A 198 3.84 3.77 7.04
C ASP A 198 5.22 3.43 6.43
N GLY A 199 5.34 2.27 5.79
CA GLY A 199 6.57 1.83 5.14
C GLY A 199 6.91 2.63 3.89
N CYS A 200 5.95 2.80 2.97
CA CYS A 200 6.19 3.39 1.65
C CYS A 200 6.25 4.92 1.65
N GLY A 201 5.41 5.57 2.47
CA GLY A 201 5.27 7.02 2.47
C GLY A 201 5.97 7.73 3.64
N ALA A 202 6.21 7.04 4.76
CA ALA A 202 6.88 7.63 5.91
C ALA A 202 8.32 7.13 6.10
N ILE A 203 8.49 5.85 6.46
CA ILE A 203 9.78 5.27 6.85
C ILE A 203 10.79 5.34 5.70
N PHE A 204 10.40 4.94 4.50
CA PHE A 204 11.33 4.92 3.36
C PHE A 204 11.78 6.31 2.92
N PRO A 205 10.90 7.28 2.64
CA PRO A 205 11.33 8.63 2.27
C PRO A 205 12.21 9.30 3.33
N ALA A 206 11.90 9.11 4.62
CA ALA A 206 12.71 9.64 5.71
C ALA A 206 14.10 9.00 5.75
N LEU A 207 14.18 7.67 5.63
CA LEU A 207 15.46 6.95 5.61
C LEU A 207 16.29 7.31 4.37
N CYS A 208 15.65 7.45 3.21
CA CYS A 208 16.31 7.94 1.98
C CYS A 208 16.94 9.31 2.18
N ALA A 209 16.23 10.25 2.81
CA ALA A 209 16.75 11.59 3.07
C ALA A 209 17.99 11.57 3.97
N VAL A 210 17.96 10.79 5.05
CA VAL A 210 19.12 10.63 5.94
C VAL A 210 20.30 9.95 5.22
N PHE A 211 20.03 8.88 4.48
CA PHE A 211 21.07 8.17 3.73
C PHE A 211 21.73 9.07 2.69
N ILE A 212 20.94 9.80 1.90
CA ILE A 212 21.47 10.68 0.84
C ILE A 212 22.31 11.79 1.46
N ALA A 213 21.86 12.40 2.54
CA ALA A 213 22.62 13.44 3.23
C ALA A 213 23.97 12.92 3.75
N GLN A 214 23.99 11.72 4.34
CA GLN A 214 25.24 11.07 4.78
C GLN A 214 26.15 10.69 3.61
N TYR A 215 25.57 10.19 2.52
CA TYR A 215 26.31 9.76 1.34
C TYR A 215 26.97 10.93 0.61
N THR A 216 26.30 12.08 0.53
CA THR A 216 26.83 13.29 -0.13
C THR A 216 27.62 14.20 0.80
N GLY A 217 27.71 13.85 2.09
CA GLY A 217 28.39 14.66 3.10
C GLY A 217 27.68 15.97 3.46
N VAL A 218 26.40 16.10 3.11
CA VAL A 218 25.60 17.29 3.44
C VAL A 218 25.06 17.15 4.86
N PRO A 219 25.44 18.03 5.81
CA PRO A 219 24.92 17.96 7.17
C PRO A 219 23.44 18.35 7.19
N LEU A 220 22.61 17.52 7.83
CA LEU A 220 21.20 17.83 8.05
C LEU A 220 21.04 18.77 9.25
N THR A 221 20.45 19.93 9.00
CA THR A 221 20.02 20.84 10.07
C THR A 221 18.78 20.33 10.78
N THR A 222 18.54 20.77 12.03
CA THR A 222 17.31 20.45 12.77
C THR A 222 16.05 20.83 12.00
N ASN A 223 16.08 21.95 11.25
CA ASN A 223 14.97 22.36 10.41
C ASN A 223 14.71 21.36 9.27
N GLN A 224 15.76 20.86 8.61
CA GLN A 224 15.61 19.83 7.57
C GLN A 224 15.03 18.52 8.13
N TYR A 225 15.44 18.09 9.32
CA TYR A 225 14.80 16.94 9.98
C TYR A 225 13.30 17.14 10.21
N PHE A 226 12.89 18.34 10.63
CA PHE A 226 11.48 18.66 10.81
C PHE A 226 10.70 18.68 9.48
N VAL A 227 11.29 19.27 8.43
CA VAL A 227 10.70 19.28 7.08
C VAL A 227 10.56 17.86 6.53
N ILE A 228 11.59 17.02 6.68
CA ILE A 228 11.55 15.60 6.29
C ILE A 228 10.40 14.90 7.02
N PHE A 229 10.29 15.07 8.34
CA PHE A 229 9.23 14.48 9.15
C PHE A 229 7.83 14.86 8.64
N ILE A 230 7.56 16.16 8.47
CA ILE A 230 6.25 16.63 7.99
C ILE A 230 5.97 16.16 6.57
N ALA A 231 6.95 16.25 5.67
CA ALA A 231 6.79 15.82 4.28
C ALA A 231 6.53 14.31 4.16
N SER A 232 7.19 13.50 4.99
CA SER A 232 6.97 12.06 5.08
C SER A 232 5.58 11.71 5.63
N VAL A 233 5.12 12.40 6.68
CA VAL A 233 3.77 12.17 7.24
C VAL A 233 2.70 12.54 6.22
N LEU A 234 2.80 13.72 5.59
CA LEU A 234 1.87 14.17 4.57
C LEU A 234 1.92 13.27 3.32
N GLY A 235 3.11 12.83 2.95
CA GLY A 235 3.35 11.92 1.84
C GLY A 235 2.74 10.54 1.99
N SER A 236 2.65 10.05 3.23
CA SER A 236 2.01 8.78 3.54
C SER A 236 0.54 8.73 3.09
N PHE A 237 -0.19 9.83 3.22
CA PHE A 237 -1.57 9.92 2.75
C PHE A 237 -1.70 9.95 1.22
N GLY A 238 -0.68 10.46 0.52
CA GLY A 238 -0.68 10.62 -0.93
C GLY A 238 -0.12 9.42 -1.71
N THR A 239 0.43 8.41 -1.02
CA THR A 239 1.11 7.29 -1.66
C THR A 239 0.13 6.15 -1.93
N ALA A 240 -0.14 5.85 -3.20
CA ALA A 240 -0.99 4.71 -3.56
C ALA A 240 -0.28 3.36 -3.31
N GLY A 241 -1.06 2.33 -2.92
CA GLY A 241 -0.60 0.97 -2.60
C GLY A 241 -0.18 0.10 -3.79
N VAL A 242 0.50 0.68 -4.78
CA VAL A 242 1.03 -0.01 -5.97
C VAL A 242 2.56 0.07 -6.03
N PRO A 243 3.24 -0.91 -6.65
CA PRO A 243 4.71 -0.91 -6.74
C PRO A 243 5.28 0.38 -7.34
N GLY A 244 6.38 0.86 -6.77
CA GLY A 244 7.16 2.00 -7.28
C GLY A 244 6.66 3.40 -6.91
N THR A 245 5.52 3.54 -6.24
CA THR A 245 5.03 4.87 -5.77
C THR A 245 5.88 5.45 -4.64
N ALA A 246 6.48 4.59 -3.82
CA ALA A 246 7.35 4.99 -2.71
C ALA A 246 8.57 5.80 -3.18
N VAL A 247 9.12 5.49 -4.35
CA VAL A 247 10.26 6.22 -4.93
C VAL A 247 9.85 7.63 -5.37
N VAL A 248 8.66 7.77 -5.95
CA VAL A 248 8.09 9.09 -6.30
C VAL A 248 7.83 9.90 -5.04
N MET A 249 7.36 9.28 -3.95
CA MET A 249 7.19 9.99 -2.70
C MET A 249 8.53 10.41 -2.08
N ALA A 250 9.56 9.56 -2.18
CA ALA A 250 10.89 9.91 -1.73
C ALA A 250 11.47 11.13 -2.47
N THR A 251 11.22 11.31 -3.76
CA THR A 251 11.68 12.52 -4.47
C THR A 251 10.99 13.79 -3.96
N VAL A 252 9.72 13.71 -3.57
CA VAL A 252 8.99 14.84 -2.97
C VAL A 252 9.60 15.24 -1.62
N VAL A 253 9.90 14.27 -0.75
CA VAL A 253 10.54 14.54 0.56
C VAL A 253 11.95 15.11 0.40
N LEU A 254 12.75 14.55 -0.51
CA LEU A 254 14.10 15.03 -0.79
C LEU A 254 14.10 16.46 -1.33
N SER A 255 13.19 16.75 -2.26
CA SER A 255 13.00 18.09 -2.82
C SER A 255 12.61 19.10 -1.74
N ALA A 256 11.67 18.75 -0.85
CA ALA A 256 11.27 19.59 0.27
C ALA A 256 12.44 19.90 1.22
N ALA A 257 13.31 18.90 1.46
CA ALA A 257 14.50 19.04 2.29
C ALA A 257 15.71 19.68 1.57
N HIS A 258 15.57 20.03 0.28
CA HIS A 258 16.63 20.56 -0.58
C HIS A 258 17.85 19.62 -0.70
N LEU A 259 17.58 18.31 -0.78
CA LEU A 259 18.60 17.27 -0.93
C LEU A 259 18.77 16.86 -2.41
N PRO A 260 19.98 16.45 -2.81
CA PRO A 260 20.27 16.06 -4.19
C PRO A 260 19.49 14.80 -4.60
N LEU A 261 18.68 14.93 -5.65
CA LEU A 261 17.80 13.85 -6.15
C LEU A 261 18.56 12.79 -6.95
N GLU A 262 19.72 13.11 -7.50
CA GLU A 262 20.51 12.24 -8.38
C GLU A 262 20.86 10.90 -7.71
N VAL A 263 21.05 10.93 -6.38
CA VAL A 263 21.45 9.77 -5.59
C VAL A 263 20.29 8.75 -5.42
N ILE A 264 19.04 9.17 -5.64
CA ILE A 264 17.88 8.25 -5.54
C ILE A 264 17.92 7.17 -6.64
N GLY A 265 18.58 7.44 -7.77
CA GLY A 265 18.73 6.48 -8.86
C GLY A 265 19.44 5.19 -8.44
N TYR A 266 20.35 5.29 -7.47
CA TYR A 266 21.01 4.12 -6.89
C TYR A 266 20.08 3.28 -6.03
N LEU A 267 19.18 3.92 -5.28
CA LEU A 267 18.17 3.22 -4.46
C LEU A 267 17.10 2.56 -5.33
N TYR A 268 16.79 3.13 -6.50
CA TYR A 268 15.87 2.52 -7.46
C TYR A 268 16.33 1.12 -7.92
N ALA A 269 17.64 0.94 -8.08
CA ALA A 269 18.21 -0.35 -8.51
C ALA A 269 17.99 -1.48 -7.49
N ILE A 270 17.78 -1.15 -6.22
CA ILE A 270 17.52 -2.11 -5.14
C ILE A 270 16.10 -2.02 -4.58
N ASP A 271 15.26 -1.15 -5.16
CA ASP A 271 13.95 -0.80 -4.62
C ASP A 271 13.08 -2.03 -4.45
N ARG A 272 13.23 -3.05 -5.32
CA ARG A 272 12.49 -4.30 -5.19
C ARG A 272 12.70 -5.01 -3.86
N VAL A 273 13.92 -5.05 -3.32
CA VAL A 273 14.18 -5.68 -2.01
C VAL A 273 13.56 -4.87 -0.88
N LEU A 274 13.58 -3.54 -1.01
CA LEU A 274 13.06 -2.61 -0.03
C LEU A 274 11.52 -2.63 -0.01
N ASP A 275 10.91 -2.71 -1.20
CA ASP A 275 9.47 -2.66 -1.40
C ASP A 275 8.73 -3.80 -0.71
N MET A 276 9.35 -4.98 -0.67
CA MET A 276 8.82 -6.16 0.03
C MET A 276 8.55 -5.84 1.51
N MET A 277 9.55 -5.33 2.25
CA MET A 277 9.41 -5.04 3.66
C MET A 277 8.50 -3.84 3.93
N ARG A 278 8.58 -2.79 3.10
CA ARG A 278 7.70 -1.62 3.22
C ARG A 278 6.23 -1.99 3.03
N THR A 279 5.94 -2.81 2.01
CA THR A 279 4.57 -3.26 1.72
C THR A 279 4.04 -4.16 2.84
N MET A 280 4.86 -5.10 3.33
CA MET A 280 4.48 -5.90 4.50
C MET A 280 4.10 -5.00 5.69
N THR A 281 4.91 -3.96 5.95
CA THR A 281 4.68 -3.01 7.05
C THR A 281 3.39 -2.22 6.88
N ASN A 282 3.05 -1.80 5.65
CA ASN A 282 1.79 -1.12 5.35
C ASN A 282 0.59 -2.03 5.59
N VAL A 283 0.63 -3.28 5.11
CA VAL A 283 -0.49 -4.23 5.23
C VAL A 283 -0.67 -4.73 6.66
N THR A 284 0.40 -4.75 7.46
CA THR A 284 0.36 -5.17 8.87
C THR A 284 -0.33 -4.13 9.76
N GLY A 285 -0.17 -2.85 9.45
CA GLY A 285 -0.73 -1.74 10.24
C GLY A 285 -2.12 -1.34 9.78
#